data_AF-A0A534QEQ6-F1
#
_entry.id   AF-A0A534QEQ6-F1
#
_cell.length_a   1.000
_cell.length_b   1.000
_cell.length_c   1.000
_cell.angle_alpha   90.00
_cell.angle_beta   90.00
_cell.angle_gamma   90.00
#
_symmetry.space_group_name_H-M   'P 1'
#
loop_
_entity.id
_entity.type
_entity.pdbx_description
1 polymer ?
#
loop_
_entity_poly.entity_id
_entity_poly.type
_entity_poly.pdbx_seq_one_letter_code
_entity_poly.pdbx_strand_id
1 'polypeptide(L)'
;MEHMEVQVEGAGSVSAPATAPTPAVRCILVHATAGRVRARIEPTCPLDRHGEALATLLRKQPGIETVRCNPTCESVVVTFDPDRLRPETVVGLMDGLPVSLLAAREPDQSEEQDATSWPYLCLSTAAVAADVLFGSSLAGWLLAAAAIPIFKRAAEAIAQKGRLNVDVLDAAATAVLAVQGQIRTAGMMVWLVSLGDVVRDLTFYQSRRAIEGLFEADIQHAWVVRGHKKVRIKVTEIAKGDEVVVYPGELITVDGIVLKGKATVDQKVLTGESMPVHKGPGDSVYAATVVREGKIYLQAAKVGEETMVANVVRLVRRAPVRETRIQNYAEHFADRLVPWSFMAAGAHLAATGTASGAAALLIIDYGSGIRVAAPTTVLAALTRAARQGILIKGGRHLERLAEIDTIVYAKTGTLTTGMPELVEVGRRVTPARARRLGGGPAGPSDGAGDPSRGEGEEAFDP
;
A
#
# COMPACT_ATOMS: atom_id res chain seq x y z
N MET A 1 -59.23 -41.94 -30.36
CA MET A 1 -57.85 -41.90 -30.88
C MET A 1 -57.32 -40.52 -30.55
N GLU A 2 -56.43 -40.27 -29.61
CA GLU A 2 -55.61 -41.14 -28.77
C GLU A 2 -55.14 -40.21 -27.63
N HIS A 3 -55.30 -40.66 -26.38
CA HIS A 3 -54.76 -39.96 -25.22
C HIS A 3 -53.23 -40.04 -25.28
N MET A 4 -52.53 -38.94 -25.04
CA MET A 4 -51.12 -39.02 -24.63
C MET A 4 -50.87 -38.05 -23.48
N GLU A 5 -51.02 -38.60 -22.28
CA GLU A 5 -50.46 -38.06 -21.03
C GLU A 5 -48.95 -37.95 -21.20
N VAL A 6 -48.40 -36.75 -20.99
CA VAL A 6 -46.96 -36.57 -20.83
C VAL A 6 -46.65 -36.79 -19.35
N GLN A 7 -46.10 -37.97 -19.05
CA GLN A 7 -45.56 -38.33 -17.75
C GLN A 7 -44.41 -37.38 -17.36
N VAL A 8 -44.50 -36.85 -16.14
CA VAL A 8 -43.38 -36.18 -15.46
C VAL A 8 -42.45 -37.26 -14.92
N GLU A 9 -41.37 -37.55 -15.65
CA GLU A 9 -40.28 -38.40 -15.17
C GLU A 9 -39.39 -37.65 -14.18
N GLY A 10 -39.38 -38.17 -12.94
CA GLY A 10 -38.20 -38.29 -12.09
C GLY A 10 -37.30 -37.06 -11.90
N ALA A 11 -37.53 -36.33 -10.82
CA ALA A 11 -36.49 -35.54 -10.17
C ALA A 11 -35.38 -36.49 -9.69
N GLY A 12 -34.39 -36.71 -10.55
CA GLY A 12 -33.13 -37.33 -10.18
C GLY A 12 -32.48 -36.49 -9.09
N SER A 13 -32.18 -37.12 -7.95
CA SER A 13 -31.46 -36.51 -6.85
C SER A 13 -30.12 -35.97 -7.34
N VAL A 14 -30.04 -34.64 -7.48
CA VAL A 14 -28.77 -33.94 -7.65
C VAL A 14 -27.96 -34.21 -6.38
N SER A 15 -27.03 -35.17 -6.48
CA SER A 15 -26.03 -35.39 -5.46
C SER A 15 -25.32 -34.07 -5.21
N ALA A 16 -25.29 -33.62 -3.96
CA ALA A 16 -24.50 -32.48 -3.54
C ALA A 16 -23.09 -32.59 -4.14
N PRO A 17 -22.52 -31.50 -4.70
CA PRO A 17 -21.15 -31.54 -5.18
C PRO A 17 -20.27 -31.96 -4.00
N ALA A 18 -19.47 -33.00 -4.19
CA ALA A 18 -18.49 -33.44 -3.22
C ALA A 18 -17.70 -32.21 -2.74
N THR A 19 -17.77 -31.91 -1.45
CA THR A 19 -17.02 -30.82 -0.83
C THR A 19 -15.57 -30.99 -1.21
N ALA A 20 -15.04 -30.06 -2.01
CA ALA A 20 -13.61 -29.98 -2.27
C ALA A 20 -12.88 -30.02 -0.91
N PRO A 21 -11.80 -30.80 -0.76
CA PRO A 21 -11.12 -30.92 0.53
C PRO A 21 -10.71 -29.51 0.98
N THR A 22 -11.21 -29.10 2.14
CA THR A 22 -10.84 -27.81 2.74
C THR A 22 -9.32 -27.73 2.77
N PRO A 23 -8.70 -26.65 2.27
CA PRO A 23 -7.25 -26.53 2.30
C PRO A 23 -6.80 -26.69 3.76
N ALA A 24 -5.93 -27.67 3.98
CA ALA A 24 -5.36 -27.98 5.28
C ALA A 24 -3.89 -27.55 5.29
N VAL A 25 -3.43 -27.10 6.45
CA VAL A 25 -2.02 -26.82 6.70
C VAL A 25 -1.28 -28.15 6.60
N ARG A 26 -0.27 -28.22 5.73
CA ARG A 26 0.65 -29.36 5.65
C ARG A 26 2.03 -28.94 6.11
N CYS A 27 2.62 -29.72 7.01
CA CYS A 27 3.88 -29.38 7.66
C CYS A 27 4.97 -30.43 7.39
N ILE A 28 6.12 -29.97 6.91
CA ILE A 28 7.32 -30.79 6.72
C ILE A 28 8.29 -30.48 7.86
N LEU A 29 8.64 -31.47 8.67
CA LEU A 29 9.66 -31.31 9.70
C LEU A 29 11.03 -31.07 9.05
N VAL A 30 11.66 -29.94 9.36
CA VAL A 30 12.99 -29.57 8.84
C VAL A 30 14.07 -29.96 9.84
N HIS A 31 13.84 -29.72 11.14
CA HIS A 31 14.80 -30.01 12.19
C HIS A 31 14.12 -30.10 13.56
N ALA A 32 14.52 -31.05 14.39
CA ALA A 32 14.06 -31.21 15.77
C ALA A 32 15.25 -31.38 16.74
N THR A 33 15.15 -30.73 17.89
CA THR A 33 16.07 -30.83 19.03
C THR A 33 15.26 -30.92 20.31
N ALA A 34 15.88 -31.34 21.42
CA ALA A 34 15.23 -31.31 22.74
C ALA A 34 14.73 -29.88 23.04
N GLY A 35 13.40 -29.73 23.10
CA GLY A 35 12.71 -28.47 23.39
C GLY A 35 12.54 -27.49 22.21
N ARG A 36 12.90 -27.87 20.98
CA ARG A 36 12.69 -26.99 19.81
C ARG A 36 12.46 -27.76 18.51
N VAL A 37 11.44 -27.37 17.75
CA VAL A 37 11.10 -27.91 16.43
C VAL A 37 11.05 -26.78 15.40
N ARG A 38 11.56 -27.07 14.20
CA ARG A 38 11.38 -26.25 13.01
C ARG A 38 10.64 -27.06 11.95
N ALA A 39 9.48 -26.58 11.55
CA ALA A 39 8.71 -27.10 10.42
C ALA A 39 8.69 -26.08 9.28
N ARG A 40 8.49 -26.57 8.06
CA ARG A 40 8.18 -25.79 6.86
C ARG A 40 6.73 -26.06 6.48
N ILE A 41 5.97 -25.03 6.16
CA ILE A 41 4.57 -25.14 5.74
C ILE A 41 4.53 -25.18 4.22
N GLU A 42 3.69 -26.05 3.67
CA GLU A 42 3.45 -26.12 2.22
C GLU A 42 2.62 -24.92 1.72
N PRO A 43 2.68 -24.56 0.43
CA PRO A 43 2.02 -23.37 -0.13
C PRO A 43 0.49 -23.34 -0.01
N THR A 44 -0.14 -24.40 0.50
CA THR A 44 -1.59 -24.45 0.77
C THR A 44 -2.02 -23.50 1.87
N CYS A 45 -1.10 -23.07 2.74
CA CYS A 45 -1.34 -22.07 3.77
C CYS A 45 -0.19 -21.04 3.81
N PRO A 46 -0.29 -19.95 3.01
CA PRO A 46 0.70 -18.90 3.01
C PRO A 46 0.83 -18.25 4.41
N LEU A 47 2.04 -18.27 4.98
CA LEU A 47 2.29 -17.70 6.32
C LEU A 47 2.26 -16.17 6.34
N ASP A 48 2.30 -15.51 5.17
CA ASP A 48 2.12 -14.06 5.04
C ASP A 48 0.73 -13.61 5.53
N ARG A 49 -0.31 -14.40 5.28
CA ARG A 49 -1.69 -14.12 5.66
C ARG A 49 -2.12 -14.81 6.95
N HIS A 50 -1.60 -16.02 7.21
CA HIS A 50 -2.12 -16.88 8.27
C HIS A 50 -1.13 -17.08 9.44
N GLY A 51 0.07 -16.51 9.36
CA GLY A 51 1.16 -16.79 10.30
C GLY A 51 0.88 -16.38 11.74
N GLU A 52 0.23 -15.23 11.97
CA GLU A 52 -0.06 -14.77 13.34
C GLU A 52 -1.26 -15.52 13.95
N ALA A 53 -2.27 -15.86 13.15
CA ALA A 53 -3.37 -16.72 13.58
C ALA A 53 -2.86 -18.10 14.01
N LEU A 54 -1.96 -18.68 13.22
CA LEU A 54 -1.31 -19.97 13.53
C LEU A 54 -0.45 -19.87 14.79
N ALA A 55 0.36 -18.82 14.92
CA ALA A 55 1.18 -18.60 16.10
C ALA A 55 0.33 -18.44 17.37
N THR A 56 -0.81 -17.75 17.27
CA THR A 56 -1.74 -17.53 18.38
C THR A 56 -2.42 -18.81 18.82
N LEU A 57 -2.85 -19.67 17.88
CA LEU A 57 -3.43 -20.98 18.19
C LEU A 57 -2.41 -21.90 18.88
N LEU A 58 -1.16 -21.92 18.41
CA LEU A 58 -0.11 -22.76 18.99
C LEU A 58 0.30 -22.26 20.38
N ARG A 59 0.38 -20.94 20.63
CA ARG A 59 0.67 -20.39 21.96
C ARG A 59 -0.37 -20.76 23.02
N LYS A 60 -1.60 -21.10 22.63
CA LYS A 60 -2.66 -21.53 23.57
C LYS A 60 -2.48 -22.98 24.06
N GLN A 61 -1.62 -23.77 23.42
CA GLN A 61 -1.40 -25.16 23.81
C GLN A 61 -0.45 -25.27 25.02
N PRO A 62 -0.79 -26.06 26.05
CA PRO A 62 0.04 -26.22 27.24
C PRO A 62 1.36 -26.91 26.89
N GLY A 63 2.48 -26.30 27.30
CA GLY A 63 3.84 -26.81 27.05
C GLY A 63 4.57 -26.12 25.90
N ILE A 64 3.91 -25.25 25.13
CA ILE A 64 4.57 -24.41 24.10
C ILE A 64 4.99 -23.08 24.73
N GLU A 65 6.29 -22.79 24.70
CA GLU A 65 6.86 -21.57 25.28
C GLU A 65 6.87 -20.41 24.28
N THR A 66 7.33 -20.67 23.05
CA THR A 66 7.43 -19.63 22.02
C THR A 66 7.13 -20.21 20.64
N VAL A 67 6.46 -19.41 19.81
CA VAL A 67 6.14 -19.74 18.42
C VAL A 67 6.56 -18.58 17.53
N ARG A 68 7.37 -18.89 16.51
CA ARG A 68 7.88 -17.96 15.52
C ARG A 68 7.51 -18.46 14.12
N CYS A 69 6.70 -17.70 13.41
CA CYS A 69 6.43 -17.93 11.99
C CYS A 69 7.31 -16.99 11.16
N ASN A 70 7.84 -17.50 10.05
CA ASN A 70 8.63 -16.74 9.09
C ASN A 70 8.01 -16.89 7.70
N PRO A 71 7.27 -15.88 7.22
CA PRO A 71 6.60 -15.91 5.92
C PRO A 71 7.58 -16.06 4.74
N THR A 72 8.73 -15.40 4.80
CA THR A 72 9.70 -15.36 3.69
C THR A 72 10.33 -16.72 3.37
N CYS A 73 10.33 -17.65 4.33
CA CYS A 73 10.87 -19.00 4.13
C CYS A 73 9.86 -20.10 4.46
N GLU A 74 8.58 -19.74 4.55
CA GLU A 74 7.46 -20.59 4.93
C GLU A 74 7.78 -21.51 6.13
N SER A 75 8.43 -20.95 7.17
CA SER A 75 8.97 -21.76 8.27
C SER A 75 8.40 -21.35 9.62
N VAL A 76 7.97 -22.34 10.39
CA VAL A 76 7.54 -22.17 11.79
C VAL A 76 8.56 -22.81 12.71
N VAL A 77 8.97 -22.08 13.73
CA VAL A 77 9.84 -22.55 14.81
C VAL A 77 9.04 -22.50 16.11
N VAL A 78 8.93 -23.64 16.76
CA VAL A 78 8.24 -23.81 18.05
C VAL A 78 9.27 -24.23 19.09
N THR A 79 9.33 -23.50 20.20
CA THR A 79 10.08 -23.89 21.41
C THR A 79 9.07 -24.39 22.43
N PHE A 80 9.32 -25.55 23.01
CA PHE A 80 8.42 -26.24 23.92
C PHE A 80 9.19 -26.91 25.06
N ASP A 81 8.51 -27.20 26.15
CA ASP A 81 9.07 -27.92 27.28
C ASP A 81 9.29 -29.40 26.92
N PRO A 82 10.55 -29.90 26.90
CA PRO A 82 10.88 -31.27 26.50
C PRO A 82 10.34 -32.34 27.45
N ASP A 83 10.00 -31.97 28.69
CA ASP A 83 9.46 -32.90 29.68
C ASP A 83 7.95 -33.14 29.50
N ARG A 84 7.28 -32.27 28.72
CA ARG A 84 5.82 -32.29 28.53
C ARG A 84 5.37 -32.60 27.11
N LEU A 85 6.14 -32.23 26.10
CA LEU A 85 5.77 -32.38 24.69
C LEU A 85 6.89 -33.04 23.89
N ARG A 86 6.50 -33.88 22.92
CA ARG A 86 7.43 -34.49 21.96
C ARG A 86 7.41 -33.72 20.63
N PRO A 87 8.54 -33.70 19.89
CA PRO A 87 8.62 -33.03 18.59
C PRO A 87 7.51 -33.43 17.61
N GLU A 88 7.15 -34.70 17.57
CA GLU A 88 6.16 -35.26 16.64
C GLU A 88 4.74 -34.76 16.96
N THR A 89 4.43 -34.61 18.25
CA THR A 89 3.16 -34.05 18.73
C THR A 89 3.02 -32.59 18.33
N VAL A 90 4.10 -31.81 18.38
CA VAL A 90 4.09 -30.40 17.97
C VAL A 90 3.85 -30.25 16.47
N VAL A 91 4.45 -31.11 15.64
CA VAL A 91 4.20 -31.12 14.19
C VAL A 91 2.76 -31.58 13.91
N GLY A 92 2.27 -32.60 14.61
CA GLY A 92 0.89 -33.10 14.47
C GLY A 92 -0.19 -32.11 14.91
N LEU A 93 0.12 -31.15 15.80
CA LEU A 93 -0.77 -30.04 16.14
C LEU A 93 -0.92 -29.02 15.01
N MET A 94 0.07 -28.95 14.11
CA MET A 94 0.09 -28.04 12.98
C MET A 94 -0.44 -28.70 11.70
N ASP A 95 -0.13 -29.98 11.51
CA ASP A 95 -0.48 -30.76 10.34
C ASP A 95 -1.98 -31.14 10.35
N GLY A 96 -2.71 -30.78 9.30
CA GLY A 96 -4.16 -31.06 9.18
C GLY A 96 -5.10 -29.96 9.71
N LEU A 97 -4.57 -28.82 10.19
CA LEU A 97 -5.41 -27.68 10.59
C LEU A 97 -6.17 -27.11 9.37
N PRO A 98 -7.51 -26.93 9.44
CA PRO A 98 -8.25 -26.31 8.36
C PRO A 98 -7.92 -24.81 8.29
N VAL A 99 -7.56 -24.33 7.09
CA VAL A 99 -7.17 -22.93 6.85
C VAL A 99 -8.31 -21.95 7.20
N SER A 100 -9.56 -22.40 7.21
CA SER A 100 -10.72 -21.60 7.65
C SER A 100 -10.65 -21.14 9.12
N LEU A 101 -9.99 -21.90 10.00
CA LEU A 101 -9.77 -21.47 11.40
C LEU A 101 -8.70 -20.38 11.53
N LEU A 102 -7.87 -20.22 10.51
CA LEU A 102 -6.82 -19.21 10.44
C LEU A 102 -7.27 -17.93 9.73
N ALA A 103 -8.44 -17.97 9.08
CA ALA A 103 -8.94 -16.92 8.18
C ALA A 103 -9.60 -15.71 8.88
N ALA A 104 -9.29 -15.44 10.15
CA ALA A 104 -9.95 -14.35 10.88
C ALA A 104 -8.96 -13.47 11.66
N ARG A 105 -8.68 -12.28 11.10
CA ARG A 105 -9.03 -10.96 11.69
C ARG A 105 -8.50 -9.88 10.73
N GLU A 106 -9.37 -9.32 9.88
CA GLU A 106 -9.06 -8.04 9.23
C GLU A 106 -8.86 -6.99 10.34
N PRO A 107 -7.82 -6.15 10.28
CA PRO A 107 -7.65 -5.08 11.23
C PRO A 107 -8.86 -4.13 11.19
N ASP A 108 -9.20 -3.66 12.38
CA ASP A 108 -10.36 -2.89 12.80
C ASP A 108 -10.60 -1.66 11.89
N GLN A 109 -11.71 -1.64 11.16
CA GLN A 109 -12.08 -0.59 10.19
C GLN A 109 -12.69 0.66 10.85
N SER A 110 -12.42 0.90 12.14
CA SER A 110 -13.25 1.77 12.98
C SER A 110 -12.78 3.23 13.13
N GLU A 111 -11.59 3.63 12.63
CA GLU A 111 -11.01 4.93 13.05
C GLU A 111 -10.77 6.01 11.98
N GLU A 112 -11.08 5.82 10.70
CA GLU A 112 -10.93 6.90 9.68
C GLU A 112 -12.22 7.21 8.93
N GLN A 113 -13.28 7.48 9.71
CA GLN A 113 -14.52 8.09 9.24
C GLN A 113 -14.46 9.62 9.30
N ASP A 114 -13.29 10.21 9.08
CA ASP A 114 -13.11 11.66 9.12
C ASP A 114 -13.47 12.30 7.78
N ALA A 115 -14.55 13.07 7.82
CA ALA A 115 -14.96 14.10 6.86
C ALA A 115 -15.48 13.66 5.49
N THR A 116 -16.43 12.71 5.43
CA THR A 116 -17.20 12.50 4.19
C THR A 116 -18.28 13.58 4.04
N SER A 117 -18.41 14.20 2.86
CA SER A 117 -19.43 15.21 2.52
C SER A 117 -20.88 14.67 2.50
N TRP A 118 -21.07 13.37 2.80
CA TRP A 118 -22.34 12.66 2.75
C TRP A 118 -23.48 13.29 3.58
N PRO A 119 -23.25 13.77 4.82
CA PRO A 119 -24.31 14.41 5.62
C PRO A 119 -24.90 15.66 4.96
N TYR A 120 -24.07 16.46 4.28
CA TYR A 120 -24.49 17.70 3.60
C TYR A 120 -25.28 17.42 2.32
N LEU A 121 -24.94 16.34 1.61
CA LEU A 121 -25.75 15.87 0.48
C LEU A 121 -27.14 15.40 0.97
N CYS A 122 -27.22 14.64 2.06
CA CYS A 122 -28.49 14.25 2.64
C CYS A 122 -29.33 15.47 3.04
N LEU A 123 -28.70 16.48 3.64
CA LEU A 123 -29.38 17.70 4.08
C LEU A 123 -29.89 18.56 2.92
N SER A 124 -29.09 18.73 1.86
CA SER A 124 -29.51 19.45 0.66
C SER A 124 -30.61 18.70 -0.10
N THR A 125 -30.54 17.36 -0.16
CA THR A 125 -31.60 16.53 -0.75
C THR A 125 -32.90 16.68 0.04
N ALA A 126 -32.82 16.68 1.37
CA ALA A 126 -33.97 16.91 2.25
C ALA A 126 -34.55 18.33 2.08
N ALA A 127 -33.69 19.35 1.90
CA ALA A 127 -34.14 20.74 1.66
C ALA A 127 -34.94 20.86 0.35
N VAL A 128 -34.43 20.28 -0.75
CA VAL A 128 -35.11 20.28 -2.05
C VAL A 128 -36.41 19.48 -1.99
N ALA A 129 -36.39 18.29 -1.39
CA ALA A 129 -37.59 17.46 -1.23
C ALA A 129 -38.65 18.15 -0.37
N ALA A 130 -38.24 18.82 0.71
CA ALA A 130 -39.15 19.55 1.59
C ALA A 130 -39.82 20.75 0.90
N ASP A 131 -39.09 21.49 0.06
CA ASP A 131 -39.66 22.56 -0.77
C ASP A 131 -40.71 22.02 -1.75
N VAL A 132 -40.42 20.91 -2.43
CA VAL A 132 -41.32 20.30 -3.42
C VAL A 132 -42.57 19.71 -2.77
N LEU A 133 -42.44 19.04 -1.62
CA LEU A 133 -43.52 18.29 -0.99
C LEU A 133 -44.37 19.13 -0.03
N PHE A 134 -43.76 20.06 0.71
CA PHE A 134 -44.43 20.74 1.83
C PHE A 134 -44.50 22.26 1.67
N GLY A 135 -43.90 22.85 0.62
CA GLY A 135 -44.02 24.27 0.27
C GLY A 135 -43.69 25.26 1.39
N SER A 136 -42.89 24.84 2.39
CA SER A 136 -42.88 25.45 3.72
C SER A 136 -41.52 26.00 4.17
N SER A 137 -41.59 26.92 5.14
CA SER A 137 -40.52 27.66 5.84
C SER A 137 -39.36 26.80 6.39
N LEU A 138 -39.56 25.48 6.54
CA LEU A 138 -38.52 24.54 6.96
C LEU A 138 -37.43 24.34 5.89
N ALA A 139 -37.76 24.47 4.60
CA ALA A 139 -36.80 24.32 3.51
C ALA A 139 -35.65 25.33 3.61
N GLY A 140 -35.94 26.56 4.06
CA GLY A 140 -34.93 27.60 4.27
C GLY A 140 -33.92 27.25 5.37
N TRP A 141 -34.38 26.64 6.47
CA TRP A 141 -33.50 26.22 7.57
C TRP A 141 -32.61 25.04 7.17
N LEU A 142 -33.18 24.05 6.46
CA LEU A 142 -32.42 22.92 5.92
C LEU A 142 -31.39 23.38 4.89
N LEU A 143 -31.77 24.32 4.01
CA LEU A 143 -30.86 24.94 3.05
C LEU A 143 -29.71 25.67 3.75
N ALA A 144 -30.02 26.48 4.77
CA ALA A 144 -29.01 27.22 5.52
C ALA A 144 -27.98 26.26 6.14
N ALA A 145 -28.45 25.16 6.73
CA ALA A 145 -27.58 24.14 7.30
C ALA A 145 -26.77 23.38 6.23
N ALA A 146 -27.33 23.14 5.04
CA ALA A 146 -26.65 22.46 3.94
C ALA A 146 -25.59 23.34 3.28
N ALA A 147 -25.78 24.67 3.31
CA ALA A 147 -24.87 25.64 2.72
C ALA A 147 -23.68 26.00 3.63
N ILE A 148 -23.70 25.65 4.93
CA ILE A 148 -22.61 25.90 5.89
C ILE A 148 -21.21 25.60 5.32
N PRO A 149 -20.93 24.41 4.74
CA PRO A 149 -19.60 24.11 4.21
C PRO A 149 -19.18 25.04 3.08
N ILE A 150 -20.11 25.42 2.19
CA ILE A 150 -19.86 26.36 1.08
C ILE A 150 -19.44 27.73 1.64
N PHE A 151 -20.21 28.26 2.60
CA PHE A 151 -19.90 29.54 3.24
C PHE A 151 -18.60 29.50 4.04
N LYS A 152 -18.30 28.39 4.72
CA LYS A 152 -17.04 28.20 5.44
C LYS A 152 -15.84 28.22 4.48
N ARG A 153 -15.91 27.48 3.37
CA ARG A 153 -14.87 27.48 2.33
C ARG A 153 -14.69 28.86 1.70
N ALA A 154 -15.78 29.56 1.40
CA ALA A 154 -15.73 30.93 0.89
C ALA A 154 -15.08 31.90 1.88
N ALA A 155 -15.43 31.81 3.17
CA ALA A 155 -14.83 32.63 4.21
C ALA A 155 -13.33 32.36 4.37
N GLU A 156 -12.91 31.10 4.36
CA GLU A 156 -11.50 30.71 4.40
C GLU A 156 -10.74 31.20 3.15
N ALA A 157 -11.33 31.10 1.96
CA ALA A 157 -10.73 31.57 0.71
C ALA A 157 -10.47 33.08 0.74
N ILE A 158 -11.41 33.87 1.25
CA ILE A 158 -11.26 35.32 1.39
C ILE A 158 -10.26 35.66 2.50
N ALA A 159 -10.46 35.11 3.70
CA ALA A 159 -9.71 35.51 4.90
C ALA A 159 -8.24 35.06 4.86
N GLN A 160 -7.95 33.88 4.34
CA GLN A 160 -6.59 33.33 4.36
C GLN A 160 -5.85 33.52 3.04
N LYS A 161 -6.54 33.48 1.90
CA LYS A 161 -5.91 33.47 0.58
C LYS A 161 -6.08 34.78 -0.20
N GLY A 162 -7.02 35.65 0.21
CA GLY A 162 -7.33 36.89 -0.51
C GLY A 162 -7.78 36.65 -1.96
N ARG A 163 -8.41 35.51 -2.24
CA ARG A 163 -8.79 35.08 -3.61
C ARG A 163 -10.29 34.94 -3.74
N LEU A 164 -10.82 35.37 -4.89
CA LEU A 164 -12.18 35.06 -5.34
C LEU A 164 -12.11 33.74 -6.10
N ASN A 165 -12.53 32.65 -5.46
CA ASN A 165 -12.57 31.32 -6.05
C ASN A 165 -14.01 30.89 -6.33
N VAL A 166 -14.20 29.70 -6.92
CA VAL A 166 -15.55 29.19 -7.21
C VAL A 166 -16.41 29.07 -5.94
N ASP A 167 -15.85 28.72 -4.78
CA ASP A 167 -16.62 28.66 -3.52
C ASP A 167 -17.20 30.03 -3.13
N VAL A 168 -16.47 31.13 -3.36
CA VAL A 168 -16.97 32.50 -3.13
C VAL A 168 -18.10 32.85 -4.08
N LEU A 169 -18.00 32.42 -5.34
CA LEU A 169 -19.07 32.60 -6.32
C LEU A 169 -20.33 31.82 -5.91
N ASP A 170 -20.15 30.54 -5.55
CA ASP A 170 -21.24 29.65 -5.11
C ASP A 170 -21.93 30.20 -3.87
N ALA A 171 -21.17 30.70 -2.89
CA ALA A 171 -21.69 31.33 -1.67
C ALA A 171 -22.46 32.63 -1.98
N ALA A 172 -21.93 33.49 -2.86
CA ALA A 172 -22.58 34.74 -3.24
C ALA A 172 -23.89 34.50 -3.99
N ALA A 173 -23.89 33.58 -4.97
CA ALA A 173 -25.09 33.19 -5.71
C ALA A 173 -26.16 32.60 -4.78
N THR A 174 -25.76 31.70 -3.87
CA THR A 174 -26.66 31.09 -2.87
C THR A 174 -27.26 32.16 -1.95
N ALA A 175 -26.45 33.10 -1.46
CA ALA A 175 -26.92 34.19 -0.60
C ALA A 175 -27.93 35.10 -1.32
N VAL A 176 -27.65 35.51 -2.56
CA VAL A 176 -28.54 36.38 -3.33
C VAL A 176 -29.87 35.68 -3.63
N LEU A 177 -29.84 34.40 -4.03
CA LEU A 177 -31.04 33.61 -4.26
C LEU A 177 -31.89 33.43 -3.00
N ALA A 178 -31.24 33.17 -1.86
CA ALA A 178 -31.91 33.04 -0.58
C ALA A 178 -32.59 34.36 -0.16
N VAL A 179 -31.91 35.50 -0.31
CA VAL A 179 -32.46 36.83 0.00
C VAL A 179 -33.64 37.19 -0.91
N GLN A 180 -33.62 36.78 -2.17
CA GLN A 180 -34.73 36.97 -3.10
C GLN A 180 -35.93 36.03 -2.84
N GLY A 181 -35.82 35.13 -1.85
CA GLY A 181 -36.85 34.13 -1.55
C GLY A 181 -36.91 32.98 -2.57
N GLN A 182 -35.92 32.86 -3.45
CA GLN A 182 -35.83 31.78 -4.44
C GLN A 182 -35.21 30.52 -3.83
N ILE A 183 -35.82 30.00 -2.75
CA ILE A 183 -35.31 28.86 -1.97
C ILE A 183 -35.15 27.61 -2.83
N ARG A 184 -36.05 27.39 -3.79
CA ARG A 184 -35.98 26.26 -4.73
C ARG A 184 -34.70 26.26 -5.58
N THR A 185 -34.38 27.41 -6.18
CA THR A 185 -33.20 27.56 -7.03
C THR A 185 -31.91 27.42 -6.22
N ALA A 186 -31.88 28.06 -5.03
CA ALA A 186 -30.75 27.94 -4.12
C ALA A 186 -30.54 26.51 -3.62
N GLY A 187 -31.64 25.80 -3.30
CA GLY A 187 -31.61 24.39 -2.89
C GLY A 187 -31.04 23.47 -3.97
N MET A 188 -31.47 23.64 -5.22
CA MET A 188 -30.95 22.86 -6.34
C MET A 188 -29.45 23.10 -6.56
N MET A 189 -29.01 24.36 -6.45
CA MET A 189 -27.60 24.73 -6.57
C MET A 189 -26.74 24.09 -5.47
N VAL A 190 -27.14 24.23 -4.20
CA VAL A 190 -26.42 23.64 -3.05
C VAL A 190 -26.37 22.11 -3.16
N TRP A 191 -27.45 21.49 -3.66
CA TRP A 191 -27.49 20.05 -3.89
C TRP A 191 -26.49 19.57 -4.94
N LEU A 192 -26.39 20.27 -6.08
CA LEU A 192 -25.41 19.94 -7.12
C LEU A 192 -23.97 20.10 -6.63
N VAL A 193 -23.68 21.17 -5.89
CA VAL A 193 -22.36 21.37 -5.28
C VAL A 193 -22.03 20.25 -4.28
N SER A 194 -22.99 19.90 -3.41
CA SER A 194 -22.81 18.83 -2.41
C SER A 194 -22.61 17.46 -3.08
N LEU A 195 -23.30 17.20 -4.20
CA LEU A 195 -23.13 15.97 -4.97
C LEU A 195 -21.71 15.88 -5.55
N GLY A 196 -21.20 16.98 -6.10
CA GLY A 196 -19.82 17.06 -6.58
C GLY A 196 -18.79 16.80 -5.48
N ASP A 197 -19.00 17.35 -4.28
CA ASP A 197 -18.13 17.12 -3.13
C ASP A 197 -18.10 15.64 -2.71
N VAL A 198 -19.26 14.96 -2.67
CA VAL A 198 -19.33 13.51 -2.39
C VAL A 198 -18.59 12.68 -3.43
N VAL A 199 -18.76 12.98 -4.72
CA VAL A 199 -18.04 12.27 -5.79
C VAL A 199 -16.53 12.46 -5.67
N ARG A 200 -16.09 13.67 -5.30
CA ARG A 200 -14.68 13.97 -5.05
C ARG A 200 -14.14 13.13 -3.89
N ASP A 201 -14.85 13.11 -2.76
CA ASP A 201 -14.44 12.37 -1.56
C ASP A 201 -14.33 10.86 -1.84
N LEU A 202 -15.36 10.28 -2.45
CA LEU A 202 -15.38 8.85 -2.82
C LEU A 202 -14.16 8.45 -3.65
N THR A 203 -13.80 9.29 -4.61
CA THR A 203 -12.64 9.05 -5.49
C THR A 203 -11.32 9.16 -4.73
N PHE A 204 -11.23 10.08 -3.76
CA PHE A 204 -10.04 10.28 -2.95
C PHE A 204 -9.77 9.11 -2.00
N TYR A 205 -10.78 8.64 -1.26
CA TYR A 205 -10.64 7.53 -0.32
C TYR A 205 -10.27 6.22 -1.00
N GLN A 206 -10.83 5.96 -2.18
CA GLN A 206 -10.53 4.73 -2.92
C GLN A 206 -9.06 4.67 -3.38
N SER A 207 -8.47 5.83 -3.73
CA SER A 207 -7.06 5.92 -4.09
C SER A 207 -6.13 5.69 -2.90
N ARG A 208 -6.50 6.15 -1.70
CA ARG A 208 -5.71 6.03 -0.46
C ARG A 208 -5.69 4.58 0.07
N ARG A 209 -6.84 3.92 0.11
CA ARG A 209 -6.99 2.52 0.59
C ARG A 209 -6.12 1.51 -0.17
N ALA A 210 -5.95 1.70 -1.48
CA ALA A 210 -5.11 0.81 -2.30
C ALA A 210 -3.61 0.92 -1.99
N ILE A 211 -3.18 2.01 -1.35
CA ILE A 211 -1.76 2.29 -1.05
C ILE A 211 -1.42 1.86 0.37
N GLU A 212 -2.30 2.11 1.34
CA GLU A 212 -2.05 1.81 2.76
C GLU A 212 -1.96 0.30 3.02
N GLY A 213 -2.80 -0.51 2.36
CA GLY A 213 -2.78 -1.98 2.50
C GLY A 213 -1.53 -2.68 1.96
N LEU A 214 -0.60 -1.95 1.34
CA LEU A 214 0.64 -2.52 0.77
C LEU A 214 1.88 -2.31 1.64
N PHE A 215 1.79 -1.49 2.71
CA PHE A 215 2.96 -1.13 3.52
C PHE A 215 2.95 -1.68 4.95
N GLU A 216 1.93 -2.41 5.36
CA GLU A 216 1.84 -2.98 6.71
C GLU A 216 2.34 -4.43 6.75
N ALA A 217 3.62 -4.60 6.46
CA ALA A 217 4.35 -5.76 6.97
C ALA A 217 4.66 -5.48 8.45
N ASP A 218 3.74 -5.89 9.31
CA ASP A 218 3.67 -5.53 10.73
C ASP A 218 4.75 -6.24 11.56
N ILE A 219 5.96 -5.66 11.60
CA ILE A 219 7.03 -6.13 12.49
C ILE A 219 6.93 -5.37 13.82
N GLN A 220 6.07 -5.88 14.69
CA GLN A 220 5.79 -5.22 15.96
C GLN A 220 6.86 -5.43 17.04
N HIS A 221 7.76 -6.41 16.89
CA HIS A 221 8.63 -6.85 17.99
C HIS A 221 10.08 -7.16 17.55
N ALA A 222 11.04 -6.89 18.45
CA ALA A 222 12.45 -7.23 18.28
C ALA A 222 13.04 -7.90 19.54
N TRP A 223 14.15 -8.61 19.38
CA TRP A 223 14.89 -9.21 20.49
C TRP A 223 15.98 -8.26 20.98
N VAL A 224 15.94 -7.91 22.26
CA VAL A 224 16.94 -7.05 22.92
C VAL A 224 17.60 -7.82 24.06
N VAL A 225 18.90 -7.62 24.24
CA VAL A 225 19.67 -8.16 25.36
C VAL A 225 19.63 -7.15 26.50
N ARG A 226 18.94 -7.48 27.60
CA ARG A 226 18.95 -6.69 28.85
C ARG A 226 19.35 -7.59 30.01
N GLY A 227 20.35 -7.17 30.79
CA GLY A 227 20.81 -7.93 31.97
C GLY A 227 21.16 -9.39 31.67
N HIS A 228 21.87 -9.65 30.56
CA HIS A 228 22.26 -10.97 30.07
C HIS A 228 21.12 -11.92 29.64
N LYS A 229 19.87 -11.45 29.62
CA LYS A 229 18.72 -12.20 29.08
C LYS A 229 18.23 -11.57 27.77
N LYS A 230 17.77 -12.42 26.85
CA LYS A 230 17.13 -12.00 25.60
C LYS A 230 15.64 -11.81 25.86
N VAL A 231 15.15 -10.59 25.73
CA VAL A 231 13.75 -10.24 25.93
C VAL A 231 13.17 -9.76 24.61
N ARG A 232 11.96 -10.19 24.30
CA ARG A 232 11.22 -9.72 23.13
C ARG A 232 10.42 -8.49 23.54
N ILE A 233 10.75 -7.33 22.99
CA ILE A 233 10.07 -6.06 23.27
C ILE A 233 9.48 -5.49 21.99
N LYS A 234 8.57 -4.52 22.12
CA LYS A 234 8.04 -3.82 20.95
C LYS A 234 9.13 -2.98 20.29
N VAL A 235 9.07 -2.82 18.96
CA VAL A 235 10.05 -2.01 18.23
C VAL A 235 10.07 -0.56 18.72
N THR A 236 8.92 -0.04 19.17
CA THR A 236 8.77 1.29 19.75
C THR A 236 9.45 1.48 21.11
N GLU A 237 9.79 0.39 21.81
CA GLU A 237 10.44 0.41 23.13
C GLU A 237 11.96 0.30 23.05
N ILE A 238 12.52 0.16 21.84
CA ILE A 238 13.97 0.05 21.62
C ILE A 238 14.59 1.45 21.75
N ALA A 239 15.54 1.59 22.66
CA ALA A 239 16.28 2.83 22.85
C ALA A 239 17.63 2.79 22.11
N LYS A 240 18.16 3.98 21.79
CA LYS A 240 19.52 4.11 21.29
C LYS A 240 20.52 3.54 22.31
N GLY A 241 21.45 2.72 21.84
CA GLY A 241 22.42 2.01 22.66
C GLY A 241 21.98 0.60 23.08
N ASP A 242 20.71 0.22 22.90
CA ASP A 242 20.24 -1.14 23.17
C ASP A 242 20.96 -2.17 22.26
N GLU A 243 21.29 -3.33 22.82
CA GLU A 243 21.87 -4.46 22.07
C GLU A 243 20.73 -5.32 21.50
N VAL A 244 20.53 -5.24 20.18
CA VAL A 244 19.49 -5.97 19.45
C VAL A 244 20.09 -7.23 18.84
N VAL A 245 19.39 -8.36 18.96
CA VAL A 245 19.78 -9.63 18.35
C VAL A 245 18.89 -9.93 17.16
N VAL A 246 19.51 -10.24 16.02
CA VAL A 246 18.78 -10.57 14.79
C VAL A 246 19.23 -11.94 14.28
N TYR A 247 18.26 -12.80 14.01
CA TYR A 247 18.46 -14.18 13.55
C TYR A 247 18.23 -14.32 12.03
N PRO A 248 18.61 -15.46 11.42
CA PRO A 248 18.29 -15.73 10.02
C PRO A 248 16.79 -15.59 9.74
N GLY A 249 16.47 -14.92 8.64
CA GLY A 249 15.15 -14.59 8.17
C GLY A 249 14.39 -13.54 9.00
N GLU A 250 15.02 -12.91 9.98
CA GLU A 250 14.46 -11.72 10.64
C GLU A 250 14.90 -10.44 9.92
N LEU A 251 14.01 -9.45 10.00
CA LEU A 251 14.28 -8.10 9.55
C LEU A 251 15.02 -7.33 10.65
N ILE A 252 16.01 -6.55 10.26
CA ILE A 252 16.72 -5.64 11.15
C ILE A 252 15.77 -4.45 11.42
N THR A 253 15.44 -4.21 12.68
CA THR A 253 14.42 -3.20 13.08
C THR A 253 14.97 -1.80 13.34
N VAL A 254 16.28 -1.66 13.49
CA VAL A 254 16.97 -0.40 13.81
C VAL A 254 18.25 -0.25 12.99
N ASP A 255 18.69 0.99 12.75
CA ASP A 255 20.01 1.21 12.18
C ASP A 255 21.05 1.05 13.30
N GLY A 256 22.15 0.35 13.02
CA GLY A 256 23.12 0.05 14.06
C GLY A 256 24.48 -0.40 13.55
N ILE A 257 25.36 -0.68 14.51
CA ILE A 257 26.70 -1.22 14.27
C ILE A 257 26.75 -2.63 14.86
N VAL A 258 27.25 -3.59 14.09
CA VAL A 258 27.38 -4.97 14.55
C VAL A 258 28.44 -5.03 15.65
N LEU A 259 28.06 -5.52 16.83
CA LEU A 259 28.95 -5.77 17.95
C LEU A 259 29.56 -7.17 17.88
N LYS A 260 28.74 -8.19 17.58
CA LYS A 260 29.15 -9.60 17.60
C LYS A 260 28.43 -10.42 16.54
N GLY A 261 29.06 -11.51 16.12
CA GLY A 261 28.52 -12.42 15.12
C GLY A 261 28.86 -12.01 13.69
N LYS A 262 28.48 -12.87 12.75
CA LYS A 262 28.64 -12.65 11.33
C LYS A 262 27.34 -13.07 10.65
N ALA A 263 26.90 -12.28 9.69
CA ALA A 263 25.70 -12.57 8.93
C ALA A 263 25.84 -12.09 7.49
N THR A 264 25.04 -12.71 6.63
CA THR A 264 24.82 -12.23 5.26
C THR A 264 23.50 -11.47 5.27
N VAL A 265 23.52 -10.19 4.91
CA VAL A 265 22.37 -9.28 4.98
C VAL A 265 21.94 -8.89 3.58
N ASP A 266 20.67 -9.13 3.27
CA ASP A 266 20.02 -8.67 2.06
C ASP A 266 19.55 -7.22 2.24
N GLN A 267 20.20 -6.31 1.52
CA GLN A 267 19.94 -4.88 1.56
C GLN A 267 19.20 -4.39 0.30
N LYS A 268 18.70 -5.30 -0.55
CA LYS A 268 18.08 -4.99 -1.85
C LYS A 268 16.98 -3.94 -1.77
N VAL A 269 16.19 -3.96 -0.69
CA VAL A 269 15.08 -3.01 -0.46
C VAL A 269 15.57 -1.55 -0.36
N LEU A 270 16.78 -1.33 0.16
CA LEU A 270 17.34 0.01 0.34
C LEU A 270 18.35 0.40 -0.73
N THR A 271 19.19 -0.54 -1.16
CA THR A 271 20.33 -0.26 -2.06
C THR A 271 20.06 -0.65 -3.51
N GLY A 272 19.07 -1.50 -3.78
CA GLY A 272 18.82 -2.09 -5.11
C GLY A 272 19.82 -3.19 -5.51
N GLU A 273 20.89 -3.39 -4.74
CA GLU A 273 21.88 -4.44 -4.98
C GLU A 273 21.28 -5.82 -4.69
N SER A 274 21.43 -6.75 -5.62
CA SER A 274 20.79 -8.08 -5.53
C SER A 274 21.63 -9.13 -4.82
N MET A 275 22.93 -8.89 -4.65
CA MET A 275 23.80 -9.79 -3.89
C MET A 275 23.76 -9.41 -2.41
N PRO A 276 23.43 -10.36 -1.52
CA PRO A 276 23.52 -10.15 -0.08
C PRO A 276 24.95 -9.80 0.35
N VAL A 277 25.09 -8.87 1.30
CA VAL A 277 26.38 -8.35 1.75
C VAL A 277 26.78 -9.02 3.07
N HIS A 278 28.04 -9.45 3.18
CA HIS A 278 28.56 -9.95 4.45
C HIS A 278 28.78 -8.82 5.46
N LYS A 279 28.32 -9.04 6.69
CA LYS A 279 28.43 -8.11 7.81
C LYS A 279 29.05 -8.80 9.01
N GLY A 280 30.06 -8.15 9.58
CA GLY A 280 30.76 -8.57 10.79
C GLY A 280 30.93 -7.44 11.79
N PRO A 281 31.62 -7.68 12.91
CA PRO A 281 31.82 -6.69 13.96
C PRO A 281 32.44 -5.40 13.42
N GLY A 282 31.85 -4.25 13.75
CA GLY A 282 32.25 -2.92 13.25
C GLY A 282 31.48 -2.44 12.02
N ASP A 283 30.79 -3.32 11.29
CA ASP A 283 30.04 -2.93 10.10
C ASP A 283 28.68 -2.29 10.46
N SER A 284 28.26 -1.34 9.62
CA SER A 284 26.91 -0.75 9.70
C SER A 284 25.85 -1.66 9.07
N VAL A 285 24.70 -1.70 9.70
CA VAL A 285 23.47 -2.36 9.23
C VAL A 285 22.30 -1.40 9.32
N TYR A 286 21.36 -1.57 8.39
CA TYR A 286 20.22 -0.67 8.23
C TYR A 286 18.91 -1.37 8.59
N ALA A 287 17.98 -0.62 9.16
CA ALA A 287 16.61 -1.07 9.36
C ALA A 287 15.95 -1.45 8.02
N ALA A 288 14.93 -2.31 8.04
CA ALA A 288 14.24 -2.82 6.85
C ALA A 288 15.08 -3.75 5.93
N THR A 289 16.27 -4.16 6.37
CA THR A 289 17.10 -5.18 5.69
C THR A 289 16.94 -6.55 6.33
N VAL A 290 17.16 -7.63 5.58
CA VAL A 290 16.87 -8.99 6.06
C VAL A 290 18.15 -9.77 6.27
N VAL A 291 18.32 -10.38 7.44
CA VAL A 291 19.41 -11.33 7.66
C VAL A 291 19.09 -12.63 6.92
N ARG A 292 19.89 -13.03 5.93
CA ARG A 292 19.71 -14.28 5.18
C ARG A 292 20.32 -15.47 5.92
N GLU A 293 21.57 -15.30 6.35
CA GLU A 293 22.34 -16.35 7.02
C GLU A 293 23.14 -15.78 8.18
N GLY A 294 23.42 -16.62 9.18
CA GLY A 294 24.16 -16.22 10.38
C GLY A 294 23.31 -15.46 11.40
N LYS A 295 23.94 -14.95 12.45
CA LYS A 295 23.27 -14.17 13.50
C LYS A 295 24.16 -13.00 13.89
N ILE A 296 23.56 -11.87 14.16
CA ILE A 296 24.27 -10.65 14.55
C ILE A 296 23.66 -10.06 15.81
N TYR A 297 24.54 -9.49 16.63
CA TYR A 297 24.22 -8.63 17.75
C TYR A 297 24.64 -7.24 17.32
N LEU A 298 23.73 -6.29 17.33
CA LEU A 298 23.98 -4.93 16.86
C LEU A 298 23.59 -3.93 17.95
N GLN A 299 24.36 -2.86 18.05
CA GLN A 299 24.03 -1.73 18.90
C GLN A 299 23.13 -0.77 18.13
N ALA A 300 21.96 -0.45 18.69
CA ALA A 300 21.04 0.51 18.10
C ALA A 300 21.67 1.91 18.04
N ALA A 301 21.97 2.40 16.84
CA ALA A 301 22.54 3.73 16.61
C ALA A 301 21.45 4.77 16.30
N LYS A 302 20.44 4.37 15.52
CA LYS A 302 19.24 5.18 15.21
C LYS A 302 18.00 4.31 15.29
N VAL A 303 16.96 4.82 15.94
CA VAL A 303 15.71 4.08 16.23
C VAL A 303 14.49 4.87 15.74
N GLY A 304 13.41 4.16 15.43
CA GLY A 304 12.15 4.76 14.99
C GLY A 304 12.32 5.74 13.83
N GLU A 305 11.87 6.97 14.05
CA GLU A 305 11.87 8.08 13.09
C GLU A 305 13.27 8.52 12.61
N GLU A 306 14.33 8.20 13.36
CA GLU A 306 15.71 8.56 13.00
C GLU A 306 16.36 7.57 12.02
N THR A 307 15.74 6.41 11.79
CA THR A 307 16.27 5.39 10.88
C THR A 307 16.33 5.89 9.43
N MET A 308 17.24 5.32 8.64
CA MET A 308 17.37 5.61 7.21
C MET A 308 16.04 5.38 6.49
N VAL A 309 15.39 4.24 6.77
CA VAL A 309 14.08 3.91 6.17
C VAL A 309 13.02 4.94 6.56
N ALA A 310 12.94 5.38 7.81
CA ALA A 310 12.02 6.42 8.23
C ALA A 310 12.32 7.76 7.56
N ASN A 311 13.59 8.09 7.33
CA ASN A 311 13.96 9.28 6.59
C ASN A 311 13.54 9.21 5.11
N VAL A 312 13.70 8.06 4.45
CA VAL A 312 13.19 7.84 3.09
C VAL A 312 11.67 7.96 3.05
N VAL A 313 10.96 7.33 4.00
CA VAL A 313 9.51 7.45 4.12
C VAL A 313 9.09 8.90 4.37
N ARG A 314 9.81 9.65 5.21
CA ARG A 314 9.56 11.07 5.49
C ARG A 314 9.75 11.93 4.24
N LEU A 315 10.81 11.68 3.46
CA LEU A 315 11.07 12.37 2.19
C LEU A 315 9.95 12.07 1.18
N VAL A 316 9.49 10.83 1.10
CA VAL A 316 8.38 10.42 0.24
C VAL A 316 7.05 11.04 0.70
N ARG A 317 6.75 11.08 2.01
CA ARG A 317 5.53 11.70 2.57
C ARG A 317 5.51 13.22 2.45
N ARG A 318 6.68 13.87 2.50
CA ARG A 318 6.81 15.33 2.30
C ARG A 318 6.66 15.72 0.84
N ALA A 319 6.73 14.78 -0.11
CA ALA A 319 6.31 15.05 -1.46
C ALA A 319 4.79 15.27 -1.44
N PRO A 320 4.28 16.45 -1.82
CA PRO A 320 2.87 16.77 -1.65
C PRO A 320 1.99 15.72 -2.33
N VAL A 321 1.23 14.96 -1.53
CA VAL A 321 0.09 14.19 -2.01
C VAL A 321 -0.96 15.23 -2.36
N ARG A 322 -1.09 15.52 -3.65
CA ARG A 322 -1.93 16.60 -4.14
C ARG A 322 -2.69 16.13 -5.34
N GLU A 323 -3.89 16.71 -5.46
CA GLU A 323 -4.80 16.69 -6.59
C GLU A 323 -4.04 16.64 -7.93
N THR A 324 -4.68 16.07 -8.94
CA THR A 324 -4.08 15.98 -10.26
C THR A 324 -3.75 17.38 -10.79
N ARG A 325 -2.66 17.50 -11.57
CA ARG A 325 -2.23 18.75 -12.19
C ARG A 325 -3.37 19.31 -13.07
N ILE A 326 -4.12 18.44 -13.75
CA ILE A 326 -5.26 18.83 -14.58
C ILE A 326 -6.43 19.33 -13.74
N GLN A 327 -6.70 18.72 -12.57
CA GLN A 327 -7.75 19.19 -11.67
C GLN A 327 -7.39 20.57 -11.12
N ASN A 328 -6.17 20.73 -10.61
CA ASN A 328 -5.65 22.01 -10.15
C ASN A 328 -5.70 23.08 -11.26
N TYR A 329 -5.29 22.73 -12.47
CA TYR A 329 -5.32 23.66 -13.61
C TYR A 329 -6.75 24.09 -13.95
N ALA A 330 -7.68 23.14 -14.01
CA ALA A 330 -9.08 23.40 -14.33
C ALA A 330 -9.77 24.25 -13.23
N GLU A 331 -9.50 23.98 -11.96
CA GLU A 331 -9.96 24.79 -10.83
C GLU A 331 -9.33 26.20 -10.86
N HIS A 332 -8.04 26.32 -11.15
CA HIS A 332 -7.38 27.63 -11.27
C HIS A 332 -7.91 28.45 -12.45
N PHE A 333 -8.23 27.77 -13.55
CA PHE A 333 -8.87 28.39 -14.70
C PHE A 333 -10.27 28.90 -14.34
N ALA A 334 -11.07 28.10 -13.65
CA ALA A 334 -12.38 28.51 -13.14
C ALA A 334 -12.27 29.71 -12.18
N ASP A 335 -11.36 29.67 -11.21
CA ASP A 335 -11.12 30.76 -10.25
C ASP A 335 -10.74 32.07 -10.96
N ARG A 336 -10.02 32.02 -12.08
CA ARG A 336 -9.65 33.20 -12.85
C ARG A 336 -10.85 33.87 -13.54
N LEU A 337 -11.92 33.13 -13.80
CA LEU A 337 -13.15 33.63 -14.42
C LEU A 337 -14.10 34.27 -13.40
N VAL A 338 -14.00 33.88 -12.12
CA VAL A 338 -14.87 34.37 -11.04
C VAL A 338 -14.90 35.91 -10.92
N PRO A 339 -13.76 36.65 -10.93
CA PRO A 339 -13.78 38.11 -10.87
C PRO A 339 -14.57 38.75 -12.01
N TRP A 340 -14.54 38.16 -13.21
CA TRP A 340 -15.29 38.67 -14.36
C TRP A 340 -16.79 38.52 -14.17
N SER A 341 -17.26 37.42 -13.56
CA SER A 341 -18.67 37.27 -13.18
C SER A 341 -19.12 38.31 -12.16
N PHE A 342 -18.30 38.59 -11.14
CA PHE A 342 -18.60 39.65 -10.17
C PHE A 342 -18.63 41.04 -10.82
N MET A 343 -17.69 41.34 -11.72
CA MET A 343 -17.68 42.59 -12.48
C MET A 343 -18.91 42.74 -13.36
N ALA A 344 -19.30 41.68 -14.09
CA ALA A 344 -20.48 41.66 -14.93
C ALA A 344 -21.76 41.84 -14.10
N ALA A 345 -21.89 41.12 -12.97
CA ALA A 345 -23.02 41.23 -12.07
C ALA A 345 -23.13 42.65 -11.47
N GLY A 346 -22.00 43.24 -11.05
CA GLY A 346 -21.94 44.61 -10.55
C GLY A 346 -22.30 45.65 -11.62
N ALA A 347 -21.76 45.50 -12.84
CA ALA A 347 -22.07 46.39 -13.95
C ALA A 347 -23.55 46.32 -14.35
N HIS A 348 -24.13 45.11 -14.40
CA HIS A 348 -25.56 44.93 -14.64
C HIS A 348 -26.38 45.60 -13.54
N LEU A 349 -26.04 45.36 -12.26
CA LEU A 349 -26.75 45.97 -11.13
C LEU A 349 -26.70 47.50 -11.18
N ALA A 350 -25.55 48.08 -11.54
CA ALA A 350 -25.38 49.52 -11.69
C ALA A 350 -26.19 50.09 -12.87
N ALA A 351 -26.32 49.35 -13.97
CA ALA A 351 -27.02 49.80 -15.17
C ALA A 351 -28.55 49.67 -15.07
N THR A 352 -29.06 48.58 -14.50
CA THR A 352 -30.51 48.28 -14.48
C THR A 352 -31.17 48.47 -13.11
N GLY A 353 -30.39 48.49 -12.02
CA GLY A 353 -30.91 48.48 -10.65
C GLY A 353 -31.57 47.16 -10.24
N THR A 354 -31.57 46.13 -11.10
CA THR A 354 -32.29 44.87 -10.85
C THR A 354 -31.37 43.78 -10.30
N ALA A 355 -31.63 43.35 -9.06
CA ALA A 355 -30.87 42.28 -8.41
C ALA A 355 -31.05 40.90 -9.07
N SER A 356 -32.17 40.66 -9.75
CA SER A 356 -32.44 39.38 -10.41
C SER A 356 -31.53 39.12 -11.60
N GLY A 357 -31.20 40.15 -12.40
CA GLY A 357 -30.25 40.00 -13.51
C GLY A 357 -28.79 39.85 -13.03
N ALA A 358 -28.43 40.53 -11.95
CA ALA A 358 -27.14 40.34 -11.28
C ALA A 358 -27.01 38.92 -10.69
N ALA A 359 -28.07 38.38 -10.08
CA ALA A 359 -28.11 37.02 -9.56
C ALA A 359 -27.87 35.98 -10.67
N ALA A 360 -28.50 36.16 -11.83
CA ALA A 360 -28.30 35.27 -12.97
C ALA A 360 -26.83 35.19 -13.43
N LEU A 361 -26.08 36.31 -13.34
CA LEU A 361 -24.66 36.36 -13.68
C LEU A 361 -23.75 35.73 -12.62
N LEU A 362 -24.20 35.66 -11.36
CA LEU A 362 -23.49 34.97 -10.27
C LEU A 362 -23.72 33.46 -10.28
N ILE A 363 -24.83 32.99 -10.86
CA ILE A 363 -25.18 31.56 -10.98
C ILE A 363 -24.34 30.84 -12.05
N ILE A 364 -23.46 31.55 -12.77
CA ILE A 364 -22.59 30.93 -13.76
C ILE A 364 -21.67 29.91 -13.07
N ASP A 365 -21.91 28.64 -13.34
CA ASP A 365 -21.14 27.54 -12.77
C ASP A 365 -19.89 27.26 -13.61
N TYR A 366 -18.73 27.57 -13.04
CA TYR A 366 -17.43 27.21 -13.60
C TYR A 366 -16.85 25.93 -12.99
N GLY A 367 -17.38 25.46 -11.85
CA GLY A 367 -16.71 24.46 -11.03
C GLY A 367 -17.35 23.09 -11.03
N SER A 368 -18.68 22.96 -10.99
CA SER A 368 -19.31 21.67 -10.67
C SER A 368 -19.02 20.59 -11.72
N GLY A 369 -18.99 20.96 -13.00
CA GLY A 369 -18.56 20.05 -14.06
C GLY A 369 -17.11 19.59 -13.90
N ILE A 370 -16.20 20.51 -13.58
CA ILE A 370 -14.76 20.23 -13.39
C ILE A 370 -14.54 19.34 -12.16
N ARG A 371 -15.22 19.65 -11.06
CA ARG A 371 -15.17 18.93 -9.77
C ARG A 371 -15.59 17.46 -9.91
N VAL A 372 -16.44 17.13 -10.88
CA VAL A 372 -16.89 15.76 -11.15
C VAL A 372 -16.05 15.11 -12.26
N ALA A 373 -15.80 15.80 -13.36
CA ALA A 373 -15.18 15.22 -14.55
C ALA A 373 -13.74 14.77 -14.31
N ALA A 374 -12.92 15.58 -13.65
CA ALA A 374 -11.53 15.27 -13.40
C ALA A 374 -11.33 14.01 -12.53
N PRO A 375 -11.89 13.91 -11.30
CA PRO A 375 -11.74 12.72 -10.48
C PRO A 375 -12.37 11.48 -11.11
N THR A 376 -13.54 11.62 -11.75
CA THR A 376 -14.22 10.47 -12.39
C THR A 376 -13.39 9.87 -13.53
N THR A 377 -12.78 10.72 -14.36
CA THR A 377 -11.90 10.28 -15.46
C THR A 377 -10.68 9.55 -14.93
N VAL A 378 -10.05 10.11 -13.89
CA VAL A 378 -8.90 9.49 -13.21
C VAL A 378 -9.31 8.13 -12.64
N LEU A 379 -10.44 8.05 -11.94
CA LEU A 379 -10.91 6.82 -11.32
C LEU A 379 -11.18 5.73 -12.36
N ALA A 380 -11.82 6.09 -13.48
CA ALA A 380 -12.08 5.17 -14.58
C ALA A 380 -10.77 4.63 -15.17
N ALA A 381 -9.77 5.49 -15.38
CA ALA A 381 -8.47 5.10 -15.89
C ALA A 381 -7.70 4.18 -14.91
N LEU A 382 -7.68 4.51 -13.62
CA LEU A 382 -7.07 3.68 -12.58
C LEU A 382 -7.74 2.30 -12.50
N THR A 383 -9.08 2.26 -12.54
CA THR A 383 -9.85 1.01 -12.51
C THR A 383 -9.54 0.14 -13.72
N ARG A 384 -9.42 0.75 -14.91
CA ARG A 384 -9.04 0.03 -16.14
C ARG A 384 -7.62 -0.53 -16.04
N ALA A 385 -6.65 0.26 -15.57
CA ALA A 385 -5.27 -0.17 -15.41
C ALA A 385 -5.15 -1.35 -14.41
N ALA A 386 -5.85 -1.27 -13.28
CA ALA A 386 -5.87 -2.33 -12.27
C ALA A 386 -6.40 -3.66 -12.82
N ARG A 387 -7.48 -3.61 -13.64
CA ARG A 387 -8.02 -4.81 -14.34
C ARG A 387 -7.03 -5.44 -15.32
N GLN A 388 -6.01 -4.70 -15.74
CA GLN A 388 -4.93 -5.18 -16.62
C GLN A 388 -3.66 -5.54 -15.86
N GLY A 389 -3.71 -5.59 -14.52
CA GLY A 389 -2.54 -5.91 -13.68
C GLY A 389 -1.56 -4.76 -13.51
N ILE A 390 -1.92 -3.53 -13.92
CA ILE A 390 -1.09 -2.34 -13.77
C ILE A 390 -1.60 -1.55 -12.57
N LEU A 391 -0.82 -1.56 -11.49
CA LEU A 391 -1.14 -0.81 -10.28
C LEU A 391 -0.59 0.62 -10.35
N ILE A 392 -1.47 1.60 -10.44
CA ILE A 392 -1.12 3.03 -10.42
C ILE A 392 -1.58 3.62 -9.09
N LYS A 393 -0.63 4.18 -8.32
CA LYS A 393 -0.85 4.67 -6.94
C LYS A 393 -1.61 6.01 -6.85
N GLY A 394 -2.36 6.42 -7.87
CA GLY A 394 -3.17 7.64 -7.87
C GLY A 394 -3.06 8.50 -9.13
N GLY A 395 -3.95 9.48 -9.27
CA GLY A 395 -4.12 10.27 -10.49
C GLY A 395 -2.89 11.08 -10.93
N ARG A 396 -2.14 11.64 -9.97
CA ARG A 396 -0.89 12.37 -10.29
C ARG A 396 0.16 11.48 -10.95
N HIS A 397 0.22 10.20 -10.57
CA HIS A 397 1.16 9.25 -11.19
C HIS A 397 0.72 8.91 -12.61
N LEU A 398 -0.58 8.83 -12.86
CA LEU A 398 -1.15 8.63 -14.19
C LEU A 398 -0.82 9.81 -15.12
N GLU A 399 -0.98 11.05 -14.66
CA GLU A 399 -0.63 12.23 -15.46
C GLU A 399 0.86 12.30 -15.76
N ARG A 400 1.71 12.09 -14.76
CA ARG A 400 3.16 12.05 -14.95
C ARG A 400 3.53 10.97 -15.95
N LEU A 401 2.92 9.79 -15.87
CA LEU A 401 3.14 8.71 -16.82
C LEU A 401 2.82 9.13 -18.26
N ALA A 402 1.80 9.96 -18.47
CA ALA A 402 1.46 10.51 -19.79
C ALA A 402 2.45 11.57 -20.31
N GLU A 403 3.19 12.23 -19.40
CA GLU A 403 4.23 13.22 -19.75
C GLU A 403 5.62 12.60 -19.92
N ILE A 404 5.82 11.32 -19.55
CA ILE A 404 7.13 10.65 -19.67
C ILE A 404 7.47 10.42 -21.15
N ASP A 405 8.66 10.84 -21.53
CA ASP A 405 9.30 10.63 -22.83
C ASP A 405 10.39 9.55 -22.77
N THR A 406 10.98 9.34 -21.60
CA THR A 406 12.11 8.43 -21.38
C THR A 406 11.82 7.46 -20.25
N ILE A 407 11.96 6.16 -20.51
CA ILE A 407 11.86 5.11 -19.48
C ILE A 407 13.25 4.52 -19.22
N VAL A 408 13.73 4.68 -17.99
CA VAL A 408 14.99 4.07 -17.54
C VAL A 408 14.66 2.84 -16.71
N TYR A 409 15.12 1.67 -17.17
CA TYR A 409 14.90 0.41 -16.47
C TYR A 409 16.09 0.07 -15.58
N ALA A 410 15.81 -0.30 -14.32
CA ALA A 410 16.80 -1.00 -13.53
C ALA A 410 17.05 -2.38 -14.16
N LYS A 411 18.31 -2.79 -14.32
CA LYS A 411 18.59 -4.12 -14.88
C LYS A 411 18.09 -5.22 -13.94
N THR A 412 18.55 -5.20 -12.69
CA THR A 412 18.38 -6.33 -11.79
C THR A 412 17.01 -6.33 -11.12
N GLY A 413 16.22 -7.39 -11.31
CA GLY A 413 14.88 -7.51 -10.72
C GLY A 413 13.77 -6.73 -11.45
N THR A 414 14.09 -6.07 -12.57
CA THR A 414 13.08 -5.54 -13.51
C THR A 414 13.27 -6.15 -14.90
N LEU A 415 14.47 -6.03 -15.48
CA LEU A 415 14.78 -6.71 -16.75
C LEU A 415 15.22 -8.16 -16.54
N THR A 416 15.86 -8.45 -15.40
CA THR A 416 16.28 -9.81 -15.05
C THR A 416 15.37 -10.42 -13.98
N THR A 417 15.34 -11.75 -13.94
CA THR A 417 14.61 -12.55 -12.92
C THR A 417 15.14 -12.36 -11.50
N GLY A 418 16.31 -11.71 -11.35
CA GLY A 418 16.96 -11.52 -10.06
C GLY A 418 17.48 -12.81 -9.41
N MET A 419 17.41 -13.93 -10.13
CA MET A 419 17.94 -15.22 -9.68
C MET A 419 19.19 -15.55 -10.51
N PRO A 420 20.37 -15.74 -9.87
CA PRO A 420 21.57 -16.12 -10.59
C PRO A 420 21.43 -17.54 -11.13
N GLU A 421 21.80 -17.73 -12.39
CA GLU A 421 21.83 -19.03 -13.07
C GLU A 421 23.26 -19.35 -13.50
N LEU A 422 23.68 -20.60 -13.32
CA LEU A 422 24.99 -21.05 -13.75
C LEU A 422 24.97 -21.24 -15.28
N VAL A 423 25.47 -20.24 -16.00
CA VAL A 423 25.50 -20.27 -17.48
C VAL A 423 26.71 -21.03 -18.01
N GLU A 424 27.88 -20.88 -17.39
CA GLU A 424 29.12 -21.49 -17.87
C GLU A 424 30.06 -21.85 -16.71
N VAL A 425 30.71 -23.01 -16.82
CA VAL A 425 31.82 -23.41 -15.94
C VAL A 425 33.11 -23.45 -16.75
N GLY A 426 33.88 -22.36 -16.67
CA GLY A 426 35.21 -22.30 -17.27
C GLY A 426 36.18 -23.28 -16.61
N ARG A 427 36.75 -24.21 -17.37
CA ARG A 427 37.72 -25.18 -16.86
C ARG A 427 39.11 -24.55 -16.84
N ARG A 428 39.53 -23.94 -15.72
CA ARG A 428 40.95 -23.64 -15.51
C ARG A 428 41.70 -24.96 -15.29
N VAL A 429 42.28 -25.50 -16.35
CA VAL A 429 43.20 -26.64 -16.24
C VAL A 429 44.52 -26.11 -15.68
N THR A 430 44.72 -26.24 -14.37
CA THR A 430 46.03 -26.00 -13.76
C THR A 430 47.02 -27.05 -14.31
N PRO A 431 48.21 -26.67 -14.83
CA PRO A 431 49.13 -27.59 -15.53
C PRO A 431 49.59 -28.80 -14.69
N ALA A 432 49.42 -28.74 -13.37
CA ALA A 432 49.83 -29.81 -12.45
C ALA A 432 48.97 -31.09 -12.52
N ARG A 433 47.74 -31.04 -13.07
CA ARG A 433 46.85 -32.22 -13.15
C ARG A 433 46.80 -32.88 -14.53
N ALA A 434 47.31 -32.24 -15.58
CA ALA A 434 47.40 -32.84 -16.91
C ALA A 434 48.42 -34.00 -16.98
N ARG A 435 49.44 -34.03 -16.10
CA ARG A 435 50.43 -35.13 -16.06
C ARG A 435 49.95 -36.44 -15.42
N ARG A 436 48.77 -36.48 -14.79
CA ARG A 436 48.22 -37.73 -14.21
C ARG A 436 47.15 -38.41 -15.07
N LEU A 437 46.76 -37.82 -16.20
CA LEU A 437 45.71 -38.37 -17.08
C LEU A 437 46.14 -38.52 -18.55
N GLY A 438 47.44 -38.37 -18.88
CA GLY A 438 47.96 -38.46 -20.25
C GLY A 438 48.93 -39.63 -20.43
N GLY A 439 48.43 -40.86 -20.40
CA GLY A 439 49.10 -42.03 -20.97
C GLY A 439 48.39 -42.45 -22.24
N GLY A 440 48.68 -41.78 -23.36
CA GLY A 440 48.12 -42.08 -24.68
C GLY A 440 48.71 -41.14 -25.74
N PRO A 441 49.08 -41.62 -26.93
CA PRO A 441 50.04 -40.95 -27.80
C PRO A 441 49.46 -39.70 -28.48
N ALA A 442 50.34 -38.73 -28.69
CA ALA A 442 50.08 -37.43 -29.32
C ALA A 442 49.63 -37.56 -30.79
N GLY A 443 48.57 -36.83 -31.15
CA GLY A 443 48.25 -36.44 -32.52
C GLY A 443 48.61 -34.96 -32.76
N PRO A 444 48.81 -34.52 -34.00
CA PRO A 444 49.61 -33.34 -34.30
C PRO A 444 48.89 -32.02 -33.97
N SER A 445 49.73 -31.07 -33.60
CA SER A 445 49.50 -29.67 -33.31
C SER A 445 48.93 -28.89 -34.50
N ASP A 446 47.94 -28.05 -34.25
CA ASP A 446 47.66 -26.85 -35.06
C ASP A 446 47.19 -25.70 -34.17
N GLY A 447 47.75 -24.51 -34.42
CA GLY A 447 47.18 -23.21 -34.00
C GLY A 447 47.76 -22.58 -32.74
N ALA A 448 48.91 -21.92 -32.87
CA ALA A 448 49.42 -20.97 -31.89
C ALA A 448 48.54 -19.71 -31.80
N GLY A 449 48.15 -19.33 -30.58
CA GLY A 449 47.57 -18.03 -30.24
C GLY A 449 48.32 -17.45 -29.04
N ASP A 450 49.08 -16.39 -29.31
CA ASP A 450 50.00 -15.65 -28.44
C ASP A 450 49.31 -15.01 -27.20
N PRO A 451 49.77 -15.24 -25.96
CA PRO A 451 49.31 -14.54 -24.78
C PRO A 451 50.33 -13.46 -24.38
N SER A 452 50.37 -12.36 -25.12
CA SER A 452 51.11 -11.16 -24.74
C SER A 452 50.27 -9.90 -24.93
N ARG A 453 49.36 -9.66 -23.98
CA ARG A 453 48.89 -8.31 -23.63
C ARG A 453 48.34 -8.34 -22.21
N GLY A 454 49.21 -7.94 -21.29
CA GLY A 454 48.86 -7.66 -19.91
C GLY A 454 48.02 -6.39 -19.78
N GLU A 455 47.39 -6.31 -18.61
CA GLU A 455 47.07 -5.12 -17.82
C GLU A 455 46.92 -3.79 -18.58
N GLY A 456 45.68 -3.32 -18.66
CA GLY A 456 45.32 -1.99 -19.12
C GLY A 456 44.02 -1.56 -18.45
N GLU A 457 44.18 -0.90 -17.31
CA GLU A 457 43.39 0.25 -16.89
C GLU A 457 43.01 1.12 -18.11
N GLU A 458 41.78 1.64 -18.12
CA GLU A 458 41.26 2.79 -18.88
C GLU A 458 39.81 2.48 -19.30
N ALA A 459 38.89 3.42 -19.40
CA ALA A 459 38.77 4.78 -18.91
C ALA A 459 37.35 5.15 -19.35
N PHE A 460 36.69 5.93 -18.52
CA PHE A 460 35.57 6.76 -18.94
C PHE A 460 36.10 7.78 -19.98
N ASP A 461 35.48 7.86 -21.16
CA ASP A 461 35.12 9.14 -21.83
C ASP A 461 34.57 8.91 -23.26
N PRO A 462 33.85 9.87 -23.87
CA PRO A 462 33.01 10.94 -23.30
C PRO A 462 31.54 10.88 -23.76
#